data_AF-A0A6C1NUC6-F1
#
_entry.id   AF-A0A6C1NUC6-F1
#
_cell.length_a   1.000
_cell.length_b   1.000
_cell.length_c   1.000
_cell.angle_alpha   90.00
_cell.angle_beta   90.00
_cell.angle_gamma   90.00
#
_symmetry.space_group_name_H-M   'P 1'
#
loop_
_entity.id
_entity.type
_entity.pdbx_description
1 polymer ?
#
loop_
_entity_poly.entity_id
_entity_poly.type
_entity_poly.pdbx_seq_one_letter_code
_entity_poly.pdbx_strand_id
1 'polypeptide(L)'
;MGSSSDRPPGSRKPEAGDPSFLDAERTREEILNKVLELGPTQVTHLQGEFPALERIQVEAAWLEVATDWFEDPSATQTEKDGGYFYTAARRRLMDLVATEAARRAREKRWSQEQSTHQPGPRIPPEEAIRAAEAVVRLGEELAEQVPTFLKPDENLVYRRWLEGERRTEVFAKALGIPESTPVKKQRRKVKKVKDRLMKRLGRDWRIQELAEPLKDVYDDARRKGLRT
;
A
#
# COMPACT_ATOMS: atom_id res chain seq x y z
N MET A 1 -33.77 19.85 -41.75
CA MET A 1 -32.36 20.25 -41.53
C MET A 1 -32.09 20.09 -40.04
N GLY A 2 -31.38 19.12 -39.48
CA GLY A 2 -30.47 18.10 -39.95
C GLY A 2 -29.62 17.75 -38.73
N SER A 3 -30.20 17.07 -37.73
CA SER A 3 -29.51 16.69 -36.49
C SER A 3 -28.59 15.51 -36.74
N SER A 4 -27.30 15.80 -36.82
CA SER A 4 -26.22 14.82 -36.85
C SER A 4 -26.09 14.15 -35.48
N SER A 5 -26.38 12.85 -35.42
CA SER A 5 -26.18 12.02 -34.23
C SER A 5 -24.81 11.37 -34.28
N ASP A 6 -23.80 12.01 -33.69
CA ASP A 6 -22.51 11.37 -33.41
C ASP A 6 -22.68 10.41 -32.22
N ARG A 7 -22.97 9.14 -32.51
CA ARG A 7 -22.75 8.06 -31.55
C ARG A 7 -21.29 7.60 -31.68
N PRO A 8 -20.53 7.54 -30.58
CA PRO A 8 -19.19 6.97 -30.62
C PRO A 8 -19.28 5.49 -31.03
N PRO A 9 -18.33 4.99 -31.83
CA PRO A 9 -18.32 3.61 -32.29
C PRO A 9 -18.27 2.69 -31.06
N GLY A 10 -19.35 1.94 -30.87
CA GLY A 10 -19.45 0.95 -29.81
C GLY A 10 -18.35 -0.10 -29.97
N SER A 11 -17.56 -0.27 -28.91
CA SER A 11 -16.66 -1.40 -28.73
C SER A 11 -17.46 -2.70 -28.88
N ARG A 12 -17.42 -3.31 -30.08
CA ARG A 12 -17.97 -4.64 -30.32
C ARG A 12 -17.29 -5.58 -29.33
N LYS A 13 -18.10 -6.24 -28.48
CA LYS A 13 -17.61 -7.43 -27.77
C LYS A 13 -17.21 -8.44 -28.85
N PRO A 14 -15.98 -8.97 -28.82
CA PRO A 14 -15.59 -10.00 -29.78
C PRO A 14 -16.54 -11.18 -29.61
N GLU A 15 -17.19 -11.58 -30.71
CA GLU A 15 -18.03 -12.77 -30.75
C GLU A 15 -17.13 -14.00 -30.77
N ALA A 16 -17.51 -15.03 -30.00
CA ALA A 16 -16.79 -16.29 -29.93
C ALA A 16 -16.79 -16.95 -31.32
N GLY A 17 -15.68 -16.82 -32.04
CA GLY A 17 -15.55 -17.24 -33.45
C GLY A 17 -14.69 -16.31 -34.31
N ASP A 18 -14.29 -15.15 -33.81
CA ASP A 18 -13.35 -14.25 -34.50
C ASP A 18 -11.96 -14.92 -34.58
N PRO A 19 -11.29 -15.02 -35.75
CA PRO A 19 -9.98 -15.68 -35.88
C PRO A 19 -8.91 -15.15 -34.92
N SER A 20 -9.02 -13.89 -34.51
CA SER A 20 -8.13 -13.27 -33.52
C SER A 20 -8.23 -13.88 -32.10
N PHE A 21 -9.37 -14.49 -31.76
CA PHE A 21 -9.59 -15.13 -30.46
C PHE A 21 -8.93 -16.52 -30.41
N LEU A 22 -9.02 -17.29 -31.50
CA LEU A 22 -8.33 -18.58 -31.62
C LEU A 22 -6.81 -18.42 -31.66
N ASP A 23 -6.31 -17.35 -32.30
CA ASP A 23 -4.89 -17.00 -32.25
C ASP A 23 -4.43 -16.60 -30.84
N ALA A 24 -5.28 -15.92 -30.06
CA ALA A 24 -5.00 -15.57 -28.68
C ALA A 24 -4.99 -16.79 -27.74
N GLU A 25 -5.92 -17.74 -27.90
CA GLU A 25 -5.95 -18.98 -27.11
C GLU A 25 -4.76 -19.89 -27.44
N ARG A 26 -4.41 -20.03 -28.72
CA ARG A 26 -3.22 -20.78 -29.15
C ARG A 26 -1.94 -20.15 -28.60
N THR A 27 -1.85 -18.83 -28.62
CA THR A 27 -0.73 -18.09 -28.00
C THR A 27 -0.67 -18.31 -26.49
N ARG A 28 -1.82 -18.43 -25.82
CA ARG A 28 -1.90 -18.68 -24.37
C ARG A 28 -1.39 -20.07 -24.00
N GLU A 29 -1.77 -21.11 -24.74
CA GLU A 29 -1.29 -22.48 -24.50
C GLU A 29 0.22 -22.62 -24.75
N GLU A 30 0.73 -22.08 -25.86
CA GLU A 30 2.16 -22.09 -26.18
C GLU A 30 2.99 -21.43 -25.07
N ILE A 31 2.47 -20.38 -24.45
CA ILE A 31 3.15 -19.66 -23.38
C ILE A 31 3.03 -20.37 -22.05
N LEU A 32 1.88 -20.97 -21.75
CA LEU A 32 1.73 -21.81 -20.56
C LEU A 32 2.71 -22.97 -20.59
N ASN A 33 2.89 -23.60 -21.75
CA ASN A 33 3.93 -24.61 -21.97
C ASN A 33 5.32 -24.04 -21.75
N LYS A 34 5.66 -22.87 -22.30
CA LYS A 34 6.96 -22.22 -22.03
C LYS A 34 7.19 -21.90 -20.57
N VAL A 35 6.18 -21.43 -19.83
CA VAL A 35 6.29 -21.14 -18.39
C VAL A 35 6.57 -22.44 -17.61
N LEU A 36 5.91 -23.53 -17.99
CA LEU A 36 6.12 -24.86 -17.39
C LEU A 36 7.50 -25.44 -17.74
N GLU A 37 7.97 -25.26 -18.98
CA GLU A 37 9.27 -25.74 -19.46
C GLU A 37 10.44 -24.95 -18.84
N LEU A 38 10.35 -23.62 -18.83
CA LEU A 38 11.42 -22.75 -18.36
C LEU A 38 11.43 -22.60 -16.84
N GLY A 39 10.27 -22.72 -16.19
CA GLY A 39 10.08 -22.48 -14.77
C GLY A 39 11.10 -23.20 -13.88
N PRO A 40 11.24 -24.54 -13.96
CA PRO A 40 12.18 -25.27 -13.10
C PRO A 40 13.64 -24.81 -13.24
N THR A 41 14.11 -24.60 -14.47
CA THR A 41 15.49 -24.16 -14.74
C THR A 41 15.73 -22.75 -14.23
N GLN A 42 14.80 -21.83 -14.49
CA GLN A 42 14.94 -20.44 -14.07
C GLN A 42 14.79 -20.28 -12.55
N VAL A 43 13.87 -21.00 -11.92
CA VAL A 43 13.75 -21.08 -10.46
C VAL A 43 15.05 -21.61 -9.85
N THR A 44 15.67 -22.64 -10.46
CA THR A 44 16.96 -23.17 -9.98
C THR A 44 18.07 -22.12 -10.08
N HIS A 45 18.14 -21.38 -11.20
CA HIS A 45 19.12 -20.29 -11.36
C HIS A 45 18.88 -19.16 -10.35
N LEU A 46 17.63 -18.71 -10.18
CA LEU A 46 17.27 -17.68 -9.21
C LEU A 46 17.57 -18.16 -7.77
N GLN A 47 17.32 -19.42 -7.45
CA GLN A 47 17.67 -19.99 -6.14
C GLN A 47 19.18 -19.91 -5.88
N GLY A 48 20.01 -20.11 -6.91
CA GLY A 48 21.46 -19.93 -6.82
C GLY A 48 21.88 -18.48 -6.57
N GLU A 49 21.18 -17.51 -7.16
CA GLU A 49 21.44 -16.07 -6.93
C GLU A 49 20.96 -15.57 -5.57
N PHE A 50 19.89 -16.16 -5.03
CA PHE A 50 19.26 -15.75 -3.77
C PHE A 50 19.29 -16.88 -2.73
N PRO A 51 20.48 -17.36 -2.30
CA PRO A 51 20.59 -18.52 -1.40
C PRO A 51 20.00 -18.26 0.00
N ALA A 52 19.78 -17.00 0.36
CA ALA A 52 19.16 -16.61 1.63
C ALA A 52 17.63 -16.70 1.63
N LEU A 53 17.01 -16.89 0.46
CA LEU A 53 15.56 -17.06 0.33
C LEU A 53 15.20 -18.54 0.28
N GLU A 54 14.06 -18.86 0.87
CA GLU A 54 13.49 -20.20 0.75
C GLU A 54 12.99 -20.42 -0.68
N ARG A 55 13.12 -21.66 -1.18
CA ARG A 55 12.70 -22.04 -2.54
C ARG A 55 11.27 -21.65 -2.86
N ILE A 56 10.37 -21.77 -1.88
CA ILE A 56 8.98 -21.37 -2.04
C ILE A 56 8.81 -19.87 -2.36
N GLN A 57 9.69 -19.00 -1.86
CA GLN A 57 9.66 -17.57 -2.14
C GLN A 57 10.14 -17.27 -3.56
N VAL A 58 11.15 -18.01 -4.04
CA VAL A 58 11.64 -17.92 -5.41
C VAL A 58 10.57 -18.39 -6.40
N GLU A 59 9.94 -19.54 -6.11
CA GLU A 59 8.82 -20.07 -6.90
C GLU A 59 7.62 -19.13 -6.90
N ALA A 60 7.27 -18.54 -5.76
CA ALA A 60 6.19 -17.56 -5.68
C ALA A 60 6.45 -16.32 -6.53
N ALA A 61 7.65 -15.73 -6.46
CA ALA A 61 8.01 -14.57 -7.27
C ALA A 61 7.94 -14.87 -8.77
N TRP A 62 8.36 -16.09 -9.16
CA TRP A 62 8.25 -16.57 -10.54
C TRP A 62 6.78 -16.68 -10.99
N LEU A 63 5.94 -17.35 -10.19
CA LEU A 63 4.52 -17.55 -10.48
C LEU A 63 3.75 -16.23 -10.53
N GLU A 64 4.09 -15.26 -9.69
CA GLU A 64 3.49 -13.93 -9.72
C GLU A 64 3.79 -13.20 -11.03
N VAL A 65 5.02 -13.29 -11.55
CA VAL A 65 5.38 -12.68 -12.84
C VAL A 65 4.63 -13.37 -13.98
N ALA A 66 4.53 -14.71 -13.94
CA ALA A 66 3.75 -15.46 -14.89
C ALA A 66 2.27 -15.03 -14.87
N THR A 67 1.71 -14.87 -13.67
CA THR A 67 0.31 -14.46 -13.48
C THR A 67 0.07 -13.04 -13.97
N ASP A 68 0.92 -12.08 -13.60
CA ASP A 68 0.85 -10.69 -14.07
C ASP A 68 0.89 -10.61 -15.60
N TRP A 69 1.75 -11.43 -16.21
CA TRP A 69 1.84 -11.52 -17.66
C TRP A 69 0.55 -12.05 -18.28
N PHE A 70 -0.07 -13.09 -17.69
CA PHE A 70 -1.37 -13.60 -18.16
C PHE A 70 -2.51 -12.58 -18.01
N GLU A 71 -2.44 -11.71 -17.01
CA GLU A 71 -3.43 -10.63 -16.83
C GLU A 71 -3.27 -9.50 -17.86
N ASP A 72 -2.04 -9.17 -18.26
CA ASP A 72 -1.76 -8.15 -19.28
C ASP A 72 -0.55 -8.53 -20.18
N PRO A 73 -0.76 -9.36 -21.20
CA PRO A 73 0.29 -9.77 -22.13
C PRO A 73 0.84 -8.60 -22.95
N SER A 74 0.06 -7.53 -23.12
CA SER A 74 0.43 -6.39 -23.98
C SER A 74 1.55 -5.55 -23.37
N ALA A 75 1.69 -5.58 -22.04
CA ALA A 75 2.75 -4.86 -21.32
C ALA A 75 4.17 -5.41 -21.58
N THR A 76 4.29 -6.56 -22.26
CA THR A 76 5.53 -7.36 -22.32
C THR A 76 5.90 -7.81 -23.73
N GLN A 77 5.35 -7.14 -24.74
CA GLN A 77 5.48 -7.46 -26.18
C GLN A 77 6.92 -7.56 -26.72
N THR A 78 7.92 -7.13 -25.97
CA THR A 78 9.30 -6.97 -26.49
C THR A 78 10.20 -8.20 -26.40
N GLU A 79 9.91 -9.24 -25.60
CA GLU A 79 10.83 -10.38 -25.50
C GLU A 79 10.10 -11.72 -25.49
N LYS A 80 10.12 -12.41 -26.64
CA LYS A 80 9.65 -13.80 -26.83
C LYS A 80 10.54 -14.85 -26.16
N ASP A 81 11.60 -14.40 -25.51
CA ASP A 81 12.70 -15.21 -25.00
C ASP A 81 12.60 -15.20 -23.48
N GLY A 82 12.76 -16.36 -22.84
CA GLY A 82 12.58 -16.56 -21.40
C GLY A 82 13.33 -15.60 -20.45
N GLY A 83 14.17 -14.69 -20.96
CA GLY A 83 14.85 -13.63 -20.22
C GLY A 83 13.91 -12.61 -19.57
N TYR A 84 12.72 -12.35 -20.13
CA TYR A 84 11.76 -11.44 -19.49
C TYR A 84 11.33 -11.94 -18.12
N PHE A 85 10.82 -13.18 -18.05
CA PHE A 85 10.34 -13.77 -16.81
C PHE A 85 11.46 -13.85 -15.77
N TYR A 86 12.67 -14.23 -16.20
CA TYR A 86 13.85 -14.24 -15.36
C TYR A 86 14.11 -12.87 -14.73
N THR A 87 14.20 -11.84 -15.57
CA THR A 87 14.58 -10.48 -15.15
C THR A 87 13.50 -9.86 -14.23
N ALA A 88 12.23 -10.09 -14.55
CA ALA A 88 11.12 -9.61 -13.75
C ALA A 88 11.03 -10.34 -12.39
N ALA A 89 11.21 -11.67 -12.36
CA ALA A 89 11.24 -12.43 -11.12
C ALA A 89 12.45 -12.05 -10.25
N ARG A 90 13.62 -11.93 -10.87
CA ARG A 90 14.85 -11.44 -10.22
C ARG A 90 14.64 -10.08 -9.58
N ARG A 91 14.02 -9.14 -10.30
CA ARG A 91 13.70 -7.80 -9.76
C ARG A 91 12.78 -7.88 -8.55
N ARG A 92 11.72 -8.69 -8.59
CA ARG A 92 10.83 -8.91 -7.43
C ARG A 92 11.57 -9.49 -6.23
N LEU A 93 12.48 -10.45 -6.45
CA LEU A 93 13.28 -11.03 -5.37
C LEU A 93 14.25 -10.01 -4.76
N MET A 94 14.85 -9.13 -5.58
CA MET A 94 15.63 -8.00 -5.07
C MET A 94 14.79 -7.07 -4.19
N ASP A 95 13.58 -6.73 -4.63
CA ASP A 95 12.65 -5.88 -3.86
C ASP A 95 12.24 -6.57 -2.54
N LEU A 96 12.04 -7.88 -2.55
CA LEU A 96 11.75 -8.68 -1.35
C LEU A 96 12.91 -8.64 -0.35
N VAL A 97 14.14 -8.91 -0.81
CA VAL A 97 15.34 -8.87 0.03
C VAL A 97 15.55 -7.47 0.62
N ALA A 98 15.38 -6.43 -0.19
CA ALA A 98 15.50 -5.05 0.28
C ALA A 98 14.45 -4.71 1.35
N THR A 99 13.21 -5.17 1.14
CA THR A 99 12.11 -4.94 2.09
C THR A 99 12.35 -5.66 3.42
N GLU A 100 12.83 -6.90 3.37
CA GLU A 100 13.14 -7.70 4.56
C GLU A 100 14.36 -7.14 5.30
N ALA A 101 15.40 -6.70 4.59
CA ALA A 101 16.54 -6.01 5.20
C ALA A 101 16.10 -4.72 5.89
N ALA A 102 15.25 -3.92 5.25
CA ALA A 102 14.70 -2.71 5.85
C ALA A 102 13.82 -3.01 7.07
N ARG A 103 13.05 -4.11 7.03
CA ARG A 103 12.27 -4.59 8.17
C ARG A 103 13.17 -4.96 9.34
N ARG A 104 14.18 -5.81 9.12
CA ARG A 104 15.14 -6.20 10.15
C ARG A 104 15.90 -5.01 10.72
N ALA A 105 16.25 -4.02 9.90
CA ALA A 105 16.86 -2.79 10.37
C ALA A 105 15.93 -2.01 11.31
N ARG A 106 14.63 -1.91 10.99
CA ARG A 106 13.63 -1.29 11.87
C ARG A 106 13.43 -2.09 13.15
N GLU A 107 13.34 -3.42 13.07
CA GLU A 107 13.19 -4.28 14.25
C GLU A 107 14.43 -4.24 15.15
N LYS A 108 15.64 -4.24 14.58
CA LYS A 108 16.89 -4.07 15.32
C LYS A 108 16.95 -2.72 16.00
N ARG A 109 16.58 -1.65 15.30
CA ARG A 109 16.49 -0.29 15.87
C ARG A 109 15.47 -0.25 17.01
N TRP A 110 14.29 -0.84 16.81
CA TRP A 110 13.25 -0.95 17.84
C TRP A 110 13.75 -1.73 19.05
N SER A 111 14.43 -2.85 18.84
CA SER A 111 15.01 -3.66 19.91
C SER A 111 16.10 -2.91 20.66
N GLN A 112 16.97 -2.16 19.96
CA GLN A 112 17.99 -1.32 20.60
C GLN A 112 17.35 -0.17 21.38
N GLU A 113 16.32 0.48 20.83
CA GLU A 113 15.52 1.48 21.54
C GLU A 113 14.93 0.85 22.82
N GLN A 114 14.31 -0.33 22.74
CA GLN A 114 13.74 -1.06 23.89
C GLN A 114 14.81 -1.49 24.92
N SER A 115 15.99 -1.96 24.49
CA SER A 115 17.08 -2.34 25.41
C SER A 115 17.69 -1.13 26.14
N THR A 116 17.53 0.07 25.59
CA THR A 116 17.90 1.34 26.25
C THR A 116 16.79 1.82 27.21
N HIS A 117 15.59 1.23 27.17
CA HIS A 117 14.53 1.48 28.14
C HIS A 117 14.77 0.62 29.38
N GLN A 118 15.66 1.09 30.27
CA GLN A 118 15.42 0.82 31.69
C GLN A 118 14.01 1.32 32.03
N PRO A 119 13.24 0.61 32.86
CA PRO A 119 11.98 1.15 33.35
C PRO A 119 12.31 2.49 34.01
N GLY A 120 11.83 3.58 33.40
CA GLY A 120 12.00 4.91 33.95
C GLY A 120 11.35 5.00 35.34
N PRO A 121 11.68 6.04 36.11
CA PRO A 121 11.07 6.22 37.43
C PRO A 121 9.56 6.16 37.29
N ARG A 122 8.91 5.32 38.11
CA ARG A 122 7.44 5.18 38.13
C ARG A 122 6.83 6.56 38.32
N ILE A 123 6.20 7.10 37.28
CA ILE A 123 5.44 8.33 37.40
C ILE A 123 4.32 8.08 38.41
N PRO A 124 4.09 8.98 39.38
CA PRO A 124 2.95 8.90 40.27
C PRO A 124 1.65 8.80 39.45
N PRO A 125 0.70 7.91 39.79
CA PRO A 125 -0.53 7.71 39.01
C PRO A 125 -1.27 9.01 38.66
N GLU A 126 -1.24 10.00 39.56
CA GLU A 126 -1.86 11.32 39.38
C GLU A 126 -1.23 12.14 38.24
N GLU A 127 0.09 12.07 38.05
CA GLU A 127 0.78 12.74 36.95
C GLU A 127 0.51 12.05 35.61
N ALA A 128 0.40 10.72 35.60
CA ALA A 128 0.02 9.97 34.40
C ALA A 128 -1.42 10.27 33.97
N ILE A 129 -2.36 10.39 34.92
CA ILE A 129 -3.75 10.78 34.66
C ILE A 129 -3.80 12.20 34.08
N ARG A 130 -3.11 13.17 34.69
CA ARG A 130 -3.06 14.55 34.17
C ARG A 130 -2.46 14.63 32.77
N ALA A 131 -1.42 13.85 32.48
CA ALA A 131 -0.85 13.78 31.14
C ALA A 131 -1.84 13.18 30.12
N ALA A 132 -2.56 12.12 30.49
CA ALA A 132 -3.59 11.53 29.65
C ALA A 132 -4.75 12.50 29.37
N GLU A 133 -5.24 13.20 30.39
CA GLU A 133 -6.28 14.23 30.25
C GLU A 133 -5.83 15.39 29.35
N ALA A 134 -4.59 15.83 29.47
CA ALA A 134 -4.02 16.86 28.60
C ALA A 134 -3.94 16.40 27.14
N VAL A 135 -3.56 15.14 26.90
CA VAL A 135 -3.52 14.53 25.56
C VAL A 135 -4.93 14.45 24.96
N VAL A 136 -5.92 14.01 25.74
CA VAL A 136 -7.32 13.92 25.29
C VAL A 136 -7.86 15.31 24.94
N ARG A 137 -7.71 16.30 25.83
CA ARG A 137 -8.20 17.67 25.59
C ARG A 137 -7.58 18.28 24.34
N LEU A 138 -6.27 18.10 24.16
CA LEU A 138 -5.57 18.62 22.99
C LEU A 138 -5.98 17.88 21.70
N GLY A 139 -6.29 16.58 21.81
CA GLY A 139 -6.92 15.81 20.74
C GLY A 139 -8.31 16.34 20.34
N GLU A 140 -9.12 16.75 21.31
CA GLU A 140 -10.44 17.36 21.10
C GLU A 140 -10.32 18.74 20.44
N GLU A 141 -9.45 19.62 20.96
CA GLU A 141 -9.17 20.94 20.38
C GLU A 141 -8.67 20.82 18.93
N LEU A 142 -7.80 19.86 18.65
CA LEU A 142 -7.33 19.59 17.30
C LEU A 142 -8.45 19.05 16.39
N ALA A 143 -9.32 18.19 16.92
CA ALA A 143 -10.46 17.64 16.18
C ALA A 143 -11.49 18.72 15.81
N GLU A 144 -11.61 19.80 16.59
CA GLU A 144 -12.45 20.95 16.26
C GLU A 144 -11.84 21.86 15.20
N GLN A 145 -10.51 22.04 15.23
CA GLN A 145 -9.82 22.94 14.30
C GLN A 145 -9.56 22.31 12.93
N VAL A 146 -9.22 21.02 12.87
CA VAL A 146 -8.86 20.33 11.62
C VAL A 146 -9.94 20.39 10.53
N PRO A 147 -11.24 20.25 10.83
CA PRO A 147 -12.33 20.39 9.86
C PRO A 147 -12.35 21.72 9.09
N THR A 148 -11.81 22.81 9.65
CA THR A 148 -11.97 24.17 9.09
C THR A 148 -11.18 24.40 7.79
N PHE A 149 -10.09 23.66 7.56
CA PHE A 149 -9.25 23.78 6.35
C PHE A 149 -9.26 22.53 5.47
N LEU A 150 -10.05 21.52 5.82
CA LEU A 150 -10.27 20.33 5.00
C LEU A 150 -11.49 20.50 4.10
N LYS A 151 -11.43 19.89 2.91
CA LYS A 151 -12.63 19.78 2.07
C LYS A 151 -13.67 18.89 2.77
N PRO A 152 -14.98 19.07 2.52
CA PRO A 152 -16.02 18.25 3.16
C PRO A 152 -15.78 16.73 3.07
N ASP A 153 -15.41 16.23 1.88
CA ASP A 153 -15.14 14.80 1.67
C ASP A 153 -13.86 14.35 2.40
N GLU A 154 -12.83 15.20 2.42
CA GLU A 154 -11.56 14.96 3.11
C GLU A 154 -11.77 14.92 4.63
N ASN A 155 -12.62 15.80 5.16
CA ASN A 155 -13.02 15.84 6.56
C ASN A 155 -13.80 14.59 6.98
N LEU A 156 -14.69 14.08 6.13
CA LEU A 156 -15.41 12.84 6.41
C LEU A 156 -14.45 11.63 6.46
N VAL A 157 -13.49 11.57 5.54
CA VAL A 157 -12.42 10.54 5.57
C VAL A 157 -11.57 10.67 6.84
N TYR A 158 -11.21 11.89 7.22
CA TYR A 158 -10.42 12.15 8.42
C TYR A 158 -11.15 11.69 9.69
N ARG A 159 -12.43 12.05 9.87
CA ARG A 159 -13.23 11.61 11.02
C ARG A 159 -13.36 10.09 11.11
N ARG A 160 -13.69 9.42 9.99
CA ARG A 160 -13.73 7.94 9.95
C ARG A 160 -12.39 7.31 10.31
N TRP A 161 -11.29 7.97 9.94
CA TRP A 161 -9.96 7.47 10.28
C TRP A 161 -9.65 7.62 11.78
N LEU A 162 -10.05 8.73 12.41
CA LEU A 162 -9.93 8.93 13.86
C LEU A 162 -10.80 7.95 14.67
N GLU A 163 -11.98 7.61 14.17
CA GLU A 163 -12.85 6.55 14.72
C GLU A 163 -12.24 5.13 14.61
N GLY A 164 -11.06 5.00 13.99
CA GLY A 164 -10.35 3.72 13.88
C GLY A 164 -10.74 2.88 12.66
N GLU A 165 -11.59 3.37 11.75
CA GLU A 165 -12.00 2.61 10.56
C GLU A 165 -10.79 2.24 9.68
N ARG A 166 -10.83 1.04 9.11
CA ARG A 166 -9.76 0.45 8.27
C ARG A 166 -10.27 -0.03 6.92
N ARG A 167 -11.57 -0.27 6.76
CA ARG A 167 -12.19 -0.78 5.52
C ARG A 167 -12.13 0.26 4.40
N THR A 168 -11.71 -0.17 3.22
CA THR A 168 -11.54 0.74 2.06
C THR A 168 -12.87 1.26 1.56
N GLU A 169 -13.90 0.43 1.61
CA GLU A 169 -15.25 0.66 1.12
C GLU A 169 -15.89 1.84 1.85
N VAL A 170 -15.66 1.95 3.16
CA VAL A 170 -16.18 3.06 3.99
C VAL A 170 -15.53 4.39 3.60
N PHE A 171 -14.22 4.40 3.35
CA PHE A 171 -13.54 5.59 2.84
C PHE A 171 -13.92 5.91 1.40
N ALA A 172 -14.14 4.90 0.56
CA ALA A 172 -14.55 5.10 -0.82
C ALA A 172 -15.94 5.73 -0.90
N LYS A 173 -16.87 5.25 -0.07
CA LYS A 173 -18.20 5.83 0.11
C LYS A 173 -18.13 7.28 0.60
N ALA A 174 -17.28 7.56 1.59
CA ALA A 174 -17.07 8.92 2.09
C ALA A 174 -16.51 9.88 1.03
N LEU A 175 -15.79 9.36 0.03
CA LEU A 175 -15.25 10.13 -1.09
C LEU A 175 -16.20 10.18 -2.31
N GLY A 176 -17.42 9.67 -2.20
CA GLY A 176 -18.36 9.59 -3.31
C GLY A 176 -17.85 8.70 -4.46
N ILE A 177 -16.95 7.75 -4.19
CA ILE A 177 -16.48 6.80 -5.20
C ILE A 177 -17.57 5.75 -5.41
N PRO A 178 -18.08 5.55 -6.65
CA PRO A 178 -19.12 4.57 -6.91
C PRO A 178 -18.69 3.16 -6.52
N GLU A 179 -19.57 2.39 -5.88
CA GLU A 179 -19.32 1.00 -5.48
C GLU A 179 -19.01 0.10 -6.68
N SER A 180 -19.53 0.43 -7.86
CA SER A 180 -19.21 -0.23 -9.14
C SER A 180 -17.75 -0.05 -9.59
N THR A 181 -17.00 0.86 -8.96
CA THR A 181 -15.57 1.04 -9.25
C THR A 181 -14.79 -0.20 -8.76
N PRO A 182 -13.90 -0.79 -9.57
CA PRO A 182 -13.08 -1.91 -9.12
C PRO A 182 -12.29 -1.61 -7.84
N VAL A 183 -12.21 -2.55 -6.91
CA VAL A 183 -11.59 -2.39 -5.57
C VAL A 183 -10.15 -1.84 -5.66
N LYS A 184 -9.35 -2.30 -6.63
CA LYS A 184 -7.99 -1.80 -6.88
C LYS A 184 -7.96 -0.29 -7.16
N LYS A 185 -8.92 0.21 -7.95
CA LYS A 185 -9.06 1.64 -8.25
C LYS A 185 -9.58 2.43 -7.04
N GLN A 186 -10.51 1.86 -6.26
CA GLN A 186 -10.97 2.47 -5.00
C GLN A 186 -9.81 2.66 -4.01
N ARG A 187 -9.05 1.58 -3.73
CA ARG A 187 -7.87 1.60 -2.84
C ARG A 187 -6.88 2.68 -3.24
N ARG A 188 -6.55 2.78 -4.54
CA ARG A 188 -5.61 3.80 -5.05
C ARG A 188 -6.11 5.23 -4.81
N LYS A 189 -7.41 5.49 -5.01
CA LYS A 189 -8.00 6.81 -4.77
C LYS A 189 -8.03 7.15 -3.28
N VAL A 190 -8.48 6.21 -2.43
CA VAL A 190 -8.49 6.36 -0.96
C VAL A 190 -7.08 6.65 -0.45
N LYS A 191 -6.08 5.88 -0.89
CA LYS A 191 -4.68 6.11 -0.53
C LYS A 191 -4.20 7.50 -0.93
N LYS A 192 -4.48 7.94 -2.16
CA LYS A 192 -4.06 9.27 -2.64
C LYS A 192 -4.65 10.39 -1.78
N VAL A 193 -5.90 10.26 -1.32
CA VAL A 193 -6.51 11.24 -0.40
C VAL A 193 -5.88 11.18 0.97
N LYS A 194 -5.69 9.98 1.56
CA LYS A 194 -5.00 9.83 2.85
C LYS A 194 -3.58 10.39 2.84
N ASP A 195 -2.81 10.11 1.79
CA ASP A 195 -1.45 10.64 1.63
C ASP A 195 -1.47 12.18 1.51
N ARG A 196 -2.47 12.75 0.82
CA ARG A 196 -2.63 14.21 0.72
C ARG A 196 -3.03 14.82 2.06
N LEU A 197 -3.96 14.20 2.79
CA LEU A 197 -4.36 14.59 4.14
C LEU A 197 -3.12 14.65 5.05
N MET A 198 -2.33 13.57 5.12
CA MET A 198 -1.12 13.53 5.92
C MET A 198 -0.10 14.60 5.52
N LYS A 199 0.09 14.86 4.22
CA LYS A 199 0.97 15.93 3.75
C LYS A 199 0.46 17.32 4.13
N ARG A 200 -0.85 17.55 4.14
CA ARG A 200 -1.43 18.84 4.53
C ARG A 200 -1.33 19.02 6.04
N LEU A 201 -1.73 18.00 6.81
CA LEU A 201 -1.64 18.01 8.26
C LEU A 201 -0.18 18.20 8.73
N GLY A 202 0.77 17.54 8.06
CA GLY A 202 2.19 17.68 8.37
C GLY A 202 2.85 18.97 7.88
N ARG A 203 2.16 19.81 7.10
CA ARG A 203 2.66 21.13 6.65
C ARG A 203 2.02 22.29 7.41
N ASP A 204 0.88 22.06 8.02
CA ASP A 204 0.20 23.12 8.75
C ASP A 204 0.91 23.35 10.07
N TRP A 205 1.64 24.46 10.15
CA TRP A 205 2.45 24.82 11.31
C TRP A 205 1.59 24.93 12.58
N ARG A 206 0.28 25.21 12.47
CA ARG A 206 -0.64 25.22 13.62
C ARG A 206 -0.87 23.83 14.20
N ILE A 207 -0.92 22.81 13.34
CA ILE A 207 -1.03 21.41 13.79
C ILE A 207 0.32 20.95 14.34
N GLN A 208 1.43 21.44 13.78
CA GLN A 208 2.75 21.20 14.37
C GLN A 208 2.87 21.89 15.74
N GLU A 209 2.42 23.13 15.88
CA GLU A 209 2.44 23.91 17.12
C GLU A 209 1.47 23.36 18.18
N LEU A 210 0.34 22.78 17.77
CA LEU A 210 -0.55 22.03 18.67
C LEU A 210 -0.03 20.62 18.97
N ALA A 211 0.76 20.03 18.07
CA ALA A 211 1.39 18.72 18.28
C ALA A 211 2.74 18.81 19.01
N GLU A 212 3.38 19.98 19.08
CA GLU A 212 4.66 20.19 19.77
C GLU A 212 4.51 19.95 21.28
N PRO A 213 3.48 20.48 21.97
CA PRO A 213 3.23 20.16 23.38
C PRO A 213 2.89 18.68 23.57
N LEU A 214 2.17 18.04 22.63
CA LEU A 214 1.93 16.60 22.65
C LEU A 214 3.21 15.80 22.51
N LYS A 215 4.11 16.25 21.64
CA LYS A 215 5.41 15.63 21.40
C LYS A 215 6.31 15.82 22.62
N ASP A 216 6.29 16.97 23.29
CA ASP A 216 7.02 17.20 24.53
C ASP A 216 6.47 16.37 25.69
N VAL A 217 5.14 16.29 25.84
CA VAL A 217 4.48 15.43 26.83
C VAL A 217 4.74 13.95 26.52
N TYR A 218 4.70 13.55 25.26
CA TYR A 218 5.00 12.20 24.81
C TYR A 218 6.48 11.85 24.99
N ASP A 219 7.39 12.76 24.63
CA ASP A 219 8.84 12.58 24.77
C ASP A 219 9.28 12.67 26.24
N ASP A 220 8.57 13.40 27.09
CA ASP A 220 8.74 13.42 28.55
C ASP A 220 8.20 12.13 29.19
N ALA A 221 6.99 11.70 28.81
CA ALA A 221 6.43 10.41 29.20
C ALA A 221 7.34 9.24 28.76
N ARG A 222 7.87 9.31 27.54
CA ARG A 222 8.83 8.36 26.96
C ARG A 222 10.17 8.40 27.69
N ARG A 223 10.72 9.58 28.01
CA ARG A 223 11.93 9.74 28.84
C ARG A 223 11.75 9.16 30.25
N LYS A 224 10.53 9.25 30.80
CA LYS A 224 10.14 8.69 32.09
C LYS A 224 9.68 7.22 32.02
N GLY A 225 9.77 6.58 30.85
CA GLY A 225 9.51 5.15 30.69
C GLY A 225 8.03 4.74 30.73
N LEU A 226 7.09 5.66 30.52
CA LEU A 226 5.68 5.32 30.37
C LEU A 226 5.43 4.58 29.05
N ARG A 227 4.69 3.48 29.11
CA ARG A 227 4.04 2.88 27.93
C ARG A 227 2.69 3.57 27.75
N THR A 228 2.56 4.37 26.69
CA THR A 228 1.26 4.83 26.15
C THR A 228 0.63 3.76 25.28
#